data_AF-A0A7U6GD83-F1
#
_entry.id   AF-A0A7U6GD83-F1
#
_cell.length_a   1.000
_cell.length_b   1.000
_cell.length_c   1.000
_cell.angle_alpha   90.00
_cell.angle_beta   90.00
_cell.angle_gamma   90.00
#
_symmetry.space_group_name_H-M   'P 1'
#
loop_
_entity.id
_entity.type
_entity.pdbx_description
1 polymer ?
#
loop_
_entity_poly.entity_id
_entity_poly.type
_entity_poly.pdbx_seq_one_letter_code
_entity_poly.pdbx_strand_id
1 'polypeptide(L)'
;MRNKNNKEIEKMEKMLKSVKPPELIDEEIERYKNEFEQYLQGEFDNVARERERSHHLRVRLAYGIGIFVLLLFILSFVYTKPYFVKLATAKIIENKLQYKVALKDIIVKDGVGIVIYNYKEVTVNVLSGNIEVSKPIEYEPSNEEKEKAIEIVRNSKEAKYFVASEGASPQDISKNEVVSIKGLMFPNSGKKLIEVLLAYTPQNFHPDSQPGLYPPLMTAKFIVDIEKGKIQP
;
A
#
# COMPACT_ATOMS: atom_id res chain seq x y z
N MET A 1 67.49 42.02 37.05
CA MET A 1 66.80 40.79 37.53
C MET A 1 66.24 39.92 36.40
N ARG A 2 65.61 40.47 35.34
CA ARG A 2 65.07 39.70 34.18
C ARG A 2 66.06 38.72 33.50
N ASN A 3 67.31 39.12 33.30
CA ASN A 3 68.34 38.26 32.68
C ASN A 3 68.78 37.09 33.56
N LYS A 4 68.55 37.14 34.88
CA LYS A 4 68.91 36.04 35.79
C LYS A 4 67.84 34.94 35.74
N ASN A 5 66.56 35.31 35.71
CA ASN A 5 65.45 34.37 35.57
C ASN A 5 65.47 33.66 34.21
N ASN A 6 65.80 34.36 33.12
CA ASN A 6 65.89 33.71 31.80
C ASN A 6 67.02 32.66 31.75
N LYS A 7 68.15 32.89 32.42
CA LYS A 7 69.24 31.90 32.51
C LYS A 7 68.87 30.70 33.37
N GLU A 8 68.10 30.88 34.43
CA GLU A 8 67.61 29.78 35.27
C GLU A 8 66.55 28.94 34.54
N ILE A 9 65.66 29.58 33.78
CA ILE A 9 64.68 28.89 32.92
C ILE A 9 65.40 28.12 31.82
N GLU A 10 66.37 28.71 31.13
CA GLU A 10 67.14 28.03 30.09
C GLU A 10 67.97 26.86 30.66
N LYS A 11 68.46 27.00 31.90
CA LYS A 11 69.16 25.92 32.61
C LYS A 11 68.20 24.78 32.99
N MET A 12 67.00 25.10 33.47
CA MET A 12 65.97 24.11 33.77
C MET A 12 65.46 23.41 32.51
N GLU A 13 65.27 24.12 31.40
CA GLU A 13 64.91 23.52 30.11
C GLU A 13 66.01 22.61 29.57
N LYS A 14 67.28 23.01 29.68
CA LYS A 14 68.41 22.14 29.32
C LYS A 14 68.49 20.90 30.21
N MET A 15 68.22 21.05 31.51
CA MET A 15 68.15 19.92 32.44
C MET A 15 67.00 18.98 32.04
N LEU A 16 65.79 19.48 31.83
CA LEU A 16 64.62 18.71 31.40
C LEU A 16 64.83 17.99 30.06
N LYS A 17 65.45 18.66 29.08
CA LYS A 17 65.80 18.04 27.79
C LYS A 17 66.94 17.01 27.89
N SER A 18 67.77 17.10 28.93
CA SER A 18 68.86 16.14 29.19
C SER A 18 68.40 14.91 29.99
N VAL A 19 67.26 14.99 30.68
CA VAL A 19 66.63 13.81 31.28
C VAL A 19 65.95 13.05 30.15
N LYS A 20 66.55 11.94 29.73
CA LYS A 20 65.84 10.98 28.87
C LYS A 20 64.55 10.56 29.60
N PRO A 21 63.39 10.61 28.94
CA PRO A 21 62.19 10.03 29.53
C PRO A 21 62.52 8.58 29.90
N PRO A 22 62.06 8.09 31.07
CA PRO A 22 62.26 6.70 31.40
C PRO A 22 61.70 5.84 30.27
N GLU A 23 62.49 4.90 29.77
CA GLU A 23 62.04 3.86 28.85
C GLU A 23 61.13 2.94 29.65
N LEU A 24 59.87 3.34 29.78
CA LEU A 24 58.85 2.53 30.43
C LEU A 24 58.53 1.35 29.52
N ILE A 25 58.58 0.15 30.08
CA ILE A 25 58.16 -1.07 29.40
C ILE A 25 56.63 -1.00 29.25
N ASP A 26 56.06 -1.49 28.14
CA ASP A 26 54.63 -1.39 27.86
C ASP A 26 53.76 -1.89 29.05
N GLU A 27 54.22 -2.91 29.78
CA GLU A 27 53.57 -3.44 30.98
C GLU A 27 53.52 -2.42 32.14
N GLU A 28 54.56 -1.59 32.31
CA GLU A 28 54.57 -0.54 33.33
C GLU A 28 53.65 0.61 32.94
N ILE A 29 53.62 0.97 31.65
CA ILE A 29 52.68 1.98 31.13
C ILE A 29 51.23 1.53 31.36
N GLU A 30 50.94 0.26 31.07
CA GLU A 30 49.61 -0.31 31.27
C GLU A 30 49.26 -0.42 32.76
N ARG A 31 50.22 -0.74 33.62
CA ARG A 31 50.03 -0.71 35.09
C ARG A 31 49.74 0.70 35.60
N TYR A 32 50.52 1.71 35.21
CA TYR A 32 50.28 3.10 35.60
C TYR A 32 48.94 3.62 35.07
N LYS A 33 48.55 3.23 33.86
CA LYS A 33 47.24 3.57 33.30
C LYS A 33 46.11 2.97 34.13
N ASN A 34 46.23 1.69 34.50
CA ASN A 34 45.25 1.01 35.35
C ASN A 34 45.17 1.61 36.77
N GLU A 35 46.31 1.94 37.40
CA GLU A 35 46.34 2.59 38.70
C GLU A 35 45.73 4.00 38.65
N PHE A 36 45.99 4.74 37.58
CA PHE A 36 45.40 6.07 37.36
C PHE A 36 43.89 5.97 37.10
N GLU A 37 43.44 4.98 36.32
CA GLU A 37 42.01 4.72 36.12
C GLU A 37 41.31 4.30 37.42
N GLN A 38 41.93 3.47 38.25
CA GLN A 38 41.42 3.09 39.57
C GLN A 38 41.33 4.27 40.53
N TYR A 39 42.35 5.14 40.54
CA TYR A 39 42.34 6.36 41.34
C TYR A 39 41.23 7.32 40.90
N LEU A 40 41.06 7.51 39.59
CA LEU A 40 39.96 8.31 39.03
C LEU A 40 38.58 7.71 39.35
N GLN A 41 38.44 6.38 39.34
CA GLN A 41 37.22 5.69 39.75
C GLN A 41 36.93 5.88 41.25
N GLY A 42 37.94 5.77 42.12
CA GLY A 42 37.77 5.93 43.57
C GLY A 42 37.46 7.36 44.01
N GLU A 43 38.19 8.35 43.47
CA GLU A 43 38.07 9.76 43.86
C GLU A 43 36.84 10.44 43.23
N PHE A 44 36.43 10.01 42.03
CA PHE A 44 35.30 10.57 41.27
C PHE A 44 34.24 9.52 40.93
N ASP A 45 33.90 8.68 41.91
CA ASP A 45 32.99 7.54 41.77
C ASP A 45 31.60 7.94 41.25
N ASN A 46 31.14 9.14 41.60
CA ASN A 46 29.90 9.74 41.08
C ASN A 46 30.00 10.09 39.59
N VAL A 47 31.15 10.58 39.13
CA VAL A 47 31.40 10.95 37.71
C VAL A 47 31.54 9.69 36.85
N ALA A 48 32.16 8.63 37.38
CA ALA A 48 32.25 7.33 36.71
C ALA A 48 30.86 6.70 36.53
N ARG A 49 30.03 6.66 37.59
CA ARG A 49 28.63 6.19 37.50
C ARG A 49 27.77 7.04 36.58
N GLU A 50 27.96 8.35 36.57
CA GLU A 50 27.23 9.26 35.68
C GLU A 50 27.65 9.06 34.20
N ARG A 51 28.95 8.81 33.94
CA ARG A 51 29.44 8.39 32.62
C ARG A 51 28.82 7.08 32.17
N GLU A 52 28.81 6.03 33.00
CA GLU A 52 28.17 4.75 32.65
C GLU A 52 26.68 4.89 32.40
N ARG A 53 25.95 5.63 33.25
CA ARG A 53 24.53 5.91 33.04
C ARG A 53 24.31 6.65 31.73
N SER A 54 25.09 7.68 31.45
CA SER A 54 24.98 8.45 30.20
C SER A 54 25.29 7.59 28.97
N HIS A 55 26.27 6.70 29.07
CA HIS A 55 26.64 5.76 28.01
C HIS A 55 25.52 4.74 27.76
N HIS A 56 25.00 4.10 28.81
CA HIS A 56 23.88 3.18 28.71
C HIS A 56 22.61 3.86 28.17
N LEU A 57 22.33 5.10 28.57
CA LEU A 57 21.22 5.88 28.03
C LEU A 57 21.41 6.15 26.54
N ARG A 58 22.59 6.62 26.12
CA ARG A 58 22.90 6.87 24.69
C ARG A 58 22.77 5.61 23.86
N VAL A 59 23.29 4.48 24.35
CA VAL A 59 23.19 3.18 23.67
C VAL A 59 21.73 2.73 23.54
N ARG A 60 20.94 2.78 24.63
CA ARG A 60 19.51 2.44 24.57
C ARG A 60 18.73 3.36 23.63
N LEU A 61 19.04 4.65 23.62
CA LEU A 61 18.41 5.64 22.75
C LEU A 61 18.78 5.39 21.29
N ALA A 62 20.03 5.04 21.00
CA ALA A 62 20.48 4.64 19.68
C ALA A 62 19.77 3.37 19.17
N TYR A 63 19.63 2.34 20.00
CA TYR A 63 18.83 1.16 19.66
C TYR A 63 17.36 1.50 19.42
N GLY A 64 16.77 2.34 20.27
CA GLY A 64 15.39 2.80 20.11
C GLY A 64 15.17 3.55 18.79
N ILE A 65 16.08 4.47 18.43
CA ILE A 65 16.06 5.17 17.15
C ILE A 65 16.25 4.18 16.00
N GLY A 66 17.19 3.24 16.10
CA GLY A 66 17.42 2.23 15.07
C GLY A 66 16.18 1.39 14.76
N ILE A 67 15.49 0.91 15.80
CA ILE A 67 14.23 0.16 15.66
C ILE A 67 13.14 1.04 15.05
N PHE A 68 13.03 2.29 15.49
CA PHE A 68 12.04 3.23 14.96
C PHE A 68 12.25 3.52 13.46
N VAL A 69 13.50 3.76 13.04
CA VAL A 69 13.85 3.96 11.63
C VAL A 69 13.57 2.70 10.81
N LEU A 70 13.90 1.52 11.34
CA LEU A 70 13.60 0.25 10.67
C LEU A 70 12.09 0.07 10.45
N LEU A 71 11.27 0.35 11.47
CA LEU A 71 9.82 0.30 11.36
C LEU A 71 9.30 1.27 10.31
N LEU A 72 9.78 2.53 10.32
CA LEU A 72 9.42 3.51 9.30
C LEU A 72 9.81 3.05 7.89
N PHE A 73 10.97 2.42 7.73
CA PHE A 73 11.42 1.92 6.44
C PHE A 73 10.53 0.77 5.93
N ILE A 74 10.16 -0.17 6.81
CA ILE A 74 9.24 -1.27 6.48
C ILE A 74 7.86 -0.71 6.11
N LEU A 75 7.31 0.20 6.93
CA LEU A 75 6.05 0.89 6.65
C LEU A 75 6.11 1.60 5.29
N SER A 76 7.15 2.40 5.06
CA SER A 76 7.34 3.09 3.79
C SER A 76 7.31 2.11 2.62
N PHE A 77 8.06 1.01 2.68
CA PHE A 77 8.13 0.03 1.61
C PHE A 77 6.79 -0.69 1.36
N VAL A 78 6.08 -1.06 2.43
CA VAL A 78 4.79 -1.76 2.35
C VAL A 78 3.72 -0.87 1.71
N TYR A 79 3.70 0.43 1.99
CA TYR A 79 2.66 1.33 1.49
C TYR A 79 3.02 2.00 0.14
N THR A 80 4.28 2.36 -0.10
CA THR A 80 4.68 3.04 -1.34
C THR A 80 4.71 2.09 -2.54
N LYS A 81 5.21 0.86 -2.37
CA LYS A 81 5.31 -0.12 -3.47
C LYS A 81 3.97 -0.37 -4.18
N PRO A 82 2.85 -0.71 -3.49
CA PRO A 82 1.58 -0.90 -4.16
C PRO A 82 1.03 0.39 -4.78
N TYR A 83 1.29 1.55 -4.17
CA TYR A 83 0.88 2.83 -4.74
C TYR A 83 1.56 3.10 -6.09
N PHE A 84 2.87 2.88 -6.20
CA PHE A 84 3.60 3.02 -7.46
C PHE A 84 3.10 2.05 -8.53
N VAL A 85 2.80 0.80 -8.15
CA VAL A 85 2.22 -0.18 -9.08
C VAL A 85 0.86 0.30 -9.60
N LYS A 86 -0.02 0.82 -8.73
CA LYS A 86 -1.31 1.39 -9.14
C LYS A 86 -1.14 2.54 -10.13
N LEU A 87 -0.25 3.48 -9.82
CA LEU A 87 -0.01 4.64 -10.67
C LEU A 87 0.54 4.24 -12.05
N ALA A 88 1.52 3.35 -12.08
CA ALA A 88 2.10 2.85 -13.32
C ALA A 88 1.07 2.06 -14.15
N THR A 89 0.25 1.24 -13.49
CA THR A 89 -0.83 0.48 -14.14
C THR A 89 -1.85 1.41 -14.79
N ALA A 90 -2.33 2.42 -14.05
CA ALA A 90 -3.26 3.42 -14.58
C ALA A 90 -2.71 4.09 -15.84
N LYS A 91 -1.44 4.52 -15.79
CA LYS A 91 -0.77 5.18 -16.91
C LYS A 91 -0.56 4.25 -18.11
N ILE A 92 -0.20 2.99 -17.89
CA ILE A 92 -0.02 2.01 -18.97
C ILE A 92 -1.37 1.72 -19.65
N ILE A 93 -2.45 1.58 -18.88
CA ILE A 93 -3.80 1.38 -19.40
C ILE A 93 -4.27 2.62 -20.17
N GLU A 94 -4.09 3.82 -19.63
CA GLU A 94 -4.46 5.06 -20.31
C GLU A 94 -3.71 5.21 -21.64
N ASN A 95 -2.41 4.94 -21.65
CA ASN A 95 -1.60 5.06 -22.86
C ASN A 95 -1.93 4.00 -23.93
N LYS A 96 -2.17 2.75 -23.54
CA LYS A 96 -2.33 1.63 -24.49
C LYS A 96 -3.78 1.36 -24.87
N LEU A 97 -4.71 1.55 -23.94
CA LEU A 97 -6.13 1.23 -24.11
C LEU A 97 -7.02 2.48 -24.14
N GLN A 98 -6.47 3.67 -23.88
CA GLN A 98 -7.20 4.95 -23.85
C GLN A 98 -8.35 4.97 -22.83
N TYR A 99 -8.25 4.15 -21.78
CA TYR A 99 -9.21 4.10 -20.68
C TYR A 99 -8.69 4.85 -19.47
N LYS A 100 -9.57 5.67 -18.85
CA LYS A 100 -9.30 6.29 -17.56
C LYS A 100 -9.73 5.35 -16.44
N VAL A 101 -8.77 4.91 -15.64
CA VAL A 101 -9.02 4.01 -14.50
C VAL A 101 -8.68 4.73 -13.20
N ALA A 102 -9.59 4.69 -12.22
CA ALA A 102 -9.32 5.24 -10.91
C ALA A 102 -8.41 4.30 -10.10
N LEU A 103 -7.42 4.85 -9.39
CA LEU A 103 -6.45 4.08 -8.60
C LEU A 103 -7.09 3.16 -7.54
N LYS A 104 -8.27 3.53 -7.05
CA LYS A 104 -9.04 2.73 -6.07
C LYS A 104 -9.54 1.41 -6.66
N ASP A 105 -9.74 1.34 -7.97
CA ASP A 105 -10.29 0.19 -8.67
C ASP A 105 -9.19 -0.77 -9.17
N ILE A 106 -7.92 -0.38 -9.00
CA ILE A 106 -6.75 -1.21 -9.33
C ILE A 106 -6.42 -2.12 -8.15
N ILE A 107 -6.44 -3.41 -8.40
CA ILE A 107 -5.99 -4.47 -7.49
C ILE A 107 -4.51 -4.71 -7.74
N VAL A 108 -3.68 -4.71 -6.71
CA VAL A 108 -2.23 -4.99 -6.84
C VAL A 108 -1.95 -6.36 -6.26
N LYS A 109 -1.36 -7.24 -7.07
CA LYS A 109 -0.93 -8.58 -6.67
C LYS A 109 0.44 -8.86 -7.26
N ASP A 110 1.42 -9.16 -6.41
CA ASP A 110 2.78 -9.57 -6.84
C ASP A 110 3.47 -8.62 -7.85
N GLY A 111 3.23 -7.30 -7.72
CA GLY A 111 3.80 -6.29 -8.63
C GLY A 111 3.06 -6.13 -9.96
N VAL A 112 1.94 -6.84 -10.13
CA VAL A 112 1.01 -6.76 -11.25
C VAL A 112 -0.20 -5.93 -10.82
N GLY A 113 -0.60 -4.99 -11.67
CA GLY A 113 -1.85 -4.25 -11.48
C GLY A 113 -2.96 -4.86 -12.30
N ILE A 114 -4.11 -5.09 -11.66
CA ILE A 114 -5.26 -5.77 -12.24
C ILE A 114 -6.46 -4.85 -12.15
N VAL A 115 -7.17 -4.70 -13.26
CA VAL A 115 -8.35 -3.84 -13.39
C VAL A 115 -9.44 -4.62 -14.09
N ILE A 116 -10.66 -4.54 -13.57
CA ILE A 116 -11.83 -5.09 -14.26
C ILE A 116 -12.55 -3.94 -14.92
N TYR A 117 -12.59 -3.97 -16.25
CA TYR A 117 -13.24 -2.95 -17.06
C TYR A 117 -14.07 -3.61 -18.15
N ASN A 118 -15.35 -3.23 -18.25
CA ASN A 118 -16.28 -3.74 -19.25
C ASN A 118 -16.22 -5.28 -19.43
N TYR A 119 -16.39 -6.02 -18.33
CA TYR A 119 -16.37 -7.50 -18.31
C TYR A 119 -15.07 -8.16 -18.77
N LYS A 120 -13.97 -7.41 -18.77
CA LYS A 120 -12.64 -7.93 -19.07
C LYS A 120 -11.71 -7.59 -17.91
N GLU A 121 -10.88 -8.55 -17.55
CA GLU A 121 -9.81 -8.32 -16.61
C GLU A 121 -8.56 -7.95 -17.39
N VAL A 122 -8.11 -6.72 -17.19
CA VAL A 122 -6.89 -6.15 -17.73
C VAL A 122 -5.80 -6.29 -16.68
N THR A 123 -4.83 -7.14 -16.98
CA THR A 123 -3.68 -7.43 -16.14
C THR A 123 -2.47 -6.72 -16.74
N VAL A 124 -1.79 -5.91 -15.94
CA VAL A 124 -0.63 -5.13 -16.35
C VAL A 124 0.57 -5.53 -15.51
N ASN A 125 1.55 -6.14 -16.17
CA ASN A 125 2.86 -6.33 -15.56
C ASN A 125 3.63 -5.01 -15.67
N VAL A 126 3.85 -4.33 -14.54
CA VAL A 126 4.49 -3.02 -14.51
C VAL A 126 5.97 -3.08 -14.90
N LEU A 127 6.64 -4.21 -14.67
CA LEU A 127 8.07 -4.38 -14.99
C LEU A 127 8.30 -4.57 -16.50
N SER A 128 7.47 -5.38 -17.15
CA SER A 128 7.58 -5.62 -18.61
C SER A 128 6.75 -4.64 -19.44
N GLY A 129 5.80 -3.94 -18.83
CA GLY A 129 4.80 -3.12 -19.54
C GLY A 129 3.81 -3.93 -20.36
N ASN A 130 3.80 -5.26 -20.24
CA ASN A 130 2.87 -6.12 -20.97
C ASN A 130 1.46 -6.00 -20.40
N ILE A 131 0.49 -5.99 -21.31
CA ILE A 131 -0.93 -6.01 -20.99
C ILE A 131 -1.50 -7.34 -21.45
N GLU A 132 -2.19 -8.01 -20.54
CA GLU A 132 -2.97 -9.19 -20.82
C GLU A 132 -4.43 -8.88 -20.55
N VAL A 133 -5.30 -9.31 -21.45
CA VAL A 133 -6.74 -9.13 -21.32
C VAL A 133 -7.37 -10.51 -21.26
N SER A 134 -7.96 -10.82 -20.11
CA SER A 134 -8.62 -12.09 -19.86
C SER A 134 -10.13 -11.89 -19.73
N LYS A 135 -10.88 -12.88 -20.17
CA LYS A 135 -12.33 -12.94 -19.97
C LYS A 135 -12.64 -13.65 -18.65
N PRO A 136 -13.75 -13.31 -17.98
CA PRO A 136 -14.20 -14.07 -16.83
C PRO A 136 -14.52 -15.51 -17.22
N ILE A 137 -14.32 -16.41 -16.28
CA ILE A 137 -14.70 -17.82 -16.37
C ILE A 137 -16.06 -17.94 -15.68
N GLU A 138 -17.00 -18.65 -16.31
CA GLU A 138 -18.30 -18.92 -15.70
C GLU A 138 -18.13 -19.89 -14.51
N TYR A 139 -18.78 -19.57 -13.39
CA TYR A 139 -18.89 -20.48 -12.25
C TYR A 139 -20.35 -20.56 -11.81
N GLU A 140 -20.72 -21.68 -11.18
CA GLU A 140 -22.05 -21.86 -10.61
C GLU A 140 -22.12 -21.18 -9.23
N PRO A 141 -22.91 -20.10 -9.06
CA PRO A 141 -23.05 -19.45 -7.76
C PRO A 141 -23.90 -20.28 -6.81
N SER A 142 -23.60 -20.20 -5.52
CA SER A 142 -24.43 -20.77 -4.47
C SER A 142 -25.81 -20.10 -4.40
N ASN A 143 -26.80 -20.78 -3.81
CA ASN A 143 -28.14 -20.21 -3.65
C ASN A 143 -28.12 -18.90 -2.83
N GLU A 144 -27.29 -18.83 -1.79
CA GLU A 144 -27.10 -17.62 -0.98
C GLU A 144 -26.54 -16.46 -1.81
N GLU A 145 -25.53 -16.73 -2.65
CA GLU A 145 -24.97 -15.73 -3.55
C GLU A 145 -26.00 -15.23 -4.58
N LYS A 146 -26.82 -16.14 -5.12
CA LYS A 146 -27.92 -15.80 -6.05
C LYS A 146 -28.95 -14.88 -5.38
N GLU A 147 -29.44 -15.26 -4.21
CA GLU A 147 -30.44 -14.47 -3.46
C GLU A 147 -29.92 -13.09 -3.11
N LYS A 148 -28.68 -13.02 -2.58
CA LYS A 148 -28.04 -11.75 -2.23
C LYS A 148 -27.82 -10.86 -3.46
N ALA A 149 -27.42 -11.44 -4.60
CA ALA A 149 -27.26 -10.68 -5.83
C ALA A 149 -28.60 -10.10 -6.32
N ILE A 150 -29.67 -10.89 -6.30
CA ILE A 150 -31.02 -10.41 -6.62
C ILE A 150 -31.39 -9.26 -5.68
N GLU A 151 -31.24 -9.42 -4.37
CA GLU A 151 -31.60 -8.41 -3.38
C GLU A 151 -30.86 -7.07 -3.63
N ILE A 152 -29.55 -7.14 -3.91
CA ILE A 152 -28.76 -5.95 -4.25
C ILE A 152 -29.36 -5.25 -5.48
N VAL A 153 -29.71 -5.99 -6.53
CA VAL A 153 -30.33 -5.41 -7.72
C VAL A 153 -31.68 -4.78 -7.40
N ARG A 154 -32.55 -5.47 -6.67
CA ARG A 154 -33.88 -4.96 -6.30
C ARG A 154 -33.81 -3.69 -5.46
N ASN A 155 -32.78 -3.55 -4.63
CA ASN A 155 -32.62 -2.39 -3.76
C ASN A 155 -31.82 -1.25 -4.39
N SER A 156 -31.18 -1.49 -5.54
CA SER A 156 -30.32 -0.53 -6.23
C SER A 156 -31.08 0.67 -6.81
N LYS A 157 -30.36 1.78 -7.03
CA LYS A 157 -30.93 2.94 -7.73
C LYS A 157 -31.01 2.68 -9.23
N GLU A 158 -30.07 1.91 -9.75
CA GLU A 158 -29.92 1.54 -11.14
C GLU A 158 -31.13 0.74 -11.65
N ALA A 159 -31.70 -0.15 -10.82
CA ALA A 159 -32.93 -0.86 -11.17
C ALA A 159 -34.20 -0.02 -10.96
N LYS A 160 -34.23 0.87 -9.96
CA LYS A 160 -35.40 1.73 -9.66
C LYS A 160 -35.56 2.91 -10.63
N TYR A 161 -34.46 3.37 -11.21
CA TYR A 161 -34.41 4.47 -12.17
C TYR A 161 -33.74 4.00 -13.47
N PHE A 162 -34.12 2.82 -13.94
CA PHE A 162 -33.54 2.23 -15.12
C PHE A 162 -33.96 3.00 -16.37
N VAL A 163 -33.00 3.35 -17.22
CA VAL A 163 -33.23 4.07 -18.47
C VAL A 163 -32.89 3.13 -19.63
N ALA A 164 -33.90 2.74 -20.41
CA ALA A 164 -33.75 1.73 -21.46
C ALA A 164 -32.87 2.19 -22.64
N SER A 165 -32.91 3.49 -22.96
CA SER A 165 -32.11 4.10 -24.02
C SER A 165 -31.87 5.57 -23.71
N GLU A 166 -30.85 6.18 -24.31
CA GLU A 166 -30.59 7.61 -24.17
C GLU A 166 -31.84 8.42 -24.55
N GLY A 167 -32.25 9.36 -23.68
CA GLY A 167 -33.47 10.16 -23.84
C GLY A 167 -34.77 9.48 -23.40
N ALA A 168 -34.77 8.21 -22.98
CA ALA A 168 -35.96 7.55 -22.43
C ALA A 168 -36.24 7.99 -20.98
N SER A 169 -37.51 7.95 -20.60
CA SER A 169 -37.91 8.19 -19.21
C SER A 169 -37.45 7.05 -18.30
N PRO A 170 -36.97 7.35 -17.08
CA PRO A 170 -36.63 6.32 -16.10
C PRO A 170 -37.85 5.47 -15.74
N GLN A 171 -37.66 4.16 -15.61
CA GLN A 171 -38.66 3.21 -15.15
C GLN A 171 -38.10 2.33 -14.03
N ASP A 172 -38.98 1.94 -13.10
CA ASP A 172 -38.63 0.99 -12.05
C ASP A 172 -38.78 -0.44 -12.57
N ILE A 173 -37.66 -1.15 -12.69
CA ILE A 173 -37.63 -2.58 -13.06
C ILE A 173 -37.17 -3.47 -11.90
N SER A 174 -37.05 -2.92 -10.68
CA SER A 174 -36.51 -3.61 -9.51
C SER A 174 -37.32 -4.83 -9.08
N LYS A 175 -38.61 -4.90 -9.41
CA LYS A 175 -39.49 -6.02 -9.06
C LYS A 175 -39.75 -6.96 -10.23
N ASN A 176 -39.11 -6.75 -11.36
CA ASN A 176 -39.34 -7.56 -12.55
C ASN A 176 -38.77 -8.97 -12.38
N GLU A 177 -39.21 -9.87 -13.25
CA GLU A 177 -38.76 -11.26 -13.27
C GLU A 177 -37.27 -11.37 -13.59
N VAL A 178 -36.58 -12.23 -12.84
CA VAL A 178 -35.18 -12.56 -13.07
C VAL A 178 -35.13 -13.69 -14.10
N VAL A 179 -34.56 -13.40 -15.26
CA VAL A 179 -34.48 -14.32 -16.41
C VAL A 179 -33.29 -15.28 -16.27
N SER A 180 -32.16 -14.77 -15.77
CA SER A 180 -30.91 -15.53 -15.69
C SER A 180 -30.02 -14.95 -14.60
N ILE A 181 -29.27 -15.85 -13.96
CA ILE A 181 -28.21 -15.51 -13.01
C ILE A 181 -26.97 -16.29 -13.40
N LYS A 182 -25.84 -15.60 -13.60
CA LYS A 182 -24.57 -16.22 -13.97
C LYS A 182 -23.45 -15.76 -13.06
N GLY A 183 -22.63 -16.70 -12.58
CA GLY A 183 -21.41 -16.38 -11.85
C GLY A 183 -20.25 -16.10 -12.80
N LEU A 184 -19.53 -15.01 -12.55
CA LEU A 184 -18.33 -14.62 -13.28
C LEU A 184 -17.14 -14.59 -12.33
N MET A 185 -16.13 -15.42 -12.58
CA MET A 185 -14.88 -15.43 -11.83
C MET A 185 -13.74 -14.88 -12.68
N PHE A 186 -13.03 -13.89 -12.17
CA PHE A 186 -11.90 -13.29 -12.85
C PHE A 186 -10.60 -14.01 -12.43
N PRO A 187 -9.87 -14.62 -13.37
CA PRO A 187 -8.84 -15.61 -13.05
C PRO A 187 -7.63 -15.04 -12.30
N ASN A 188 -7.21 -13.80 -12.59
CA ASN A 188 -5.99 -13.24 -11.98
C ASN A 188 -6.28 -12.57 -10.64
N SER A 189 -7.38 -11.81 -10.55
CA SER A 189 -7.81 -11.17 -9.30
C SER A 189 -8.49 -12.13 -8.33
N GLY A 190 -9.04 -13.25 -8.82
CA GLY A 190 -9.91 -14.13 -8.04
C GLY A 190 -11.27 -13.50 -7.73
N LYS A 191 -11.56 -12.32 -8.27
CA LYS A 191 -12.80 -11.60 -7.98
C LYS A 191 -13.99 -12.36 -8.53
N LYS A 192 -15.05 -12.45 -7.75
CA LYS A 192 -16.33 -13.00 -8.17
C LYS A 192 -17.34 -11.88 -8.36
N LEU A 193 -18.02 -11.90 -9.49
CA LEU A 193 -19.17 -11.05 -9.78
C LEU A 193 -20.35 -11.94 -10.18
N ILE A 194 -21.57 -11.43 -10.02
CA ILE A 194 -22.78 -12.10 -10.50
C ILE A 194 -23.51 -11.22 -11.49
N GLU A 195 -23.80 -11.79 -12.64
CA GLU A 195 -24.66 -11.18 -13.65
C GLU A 195 -26.11 -11.57 -13.38
N VAL A 196 -26.98 -10.57 -13.22
CA VAL A 196 -28.42 -10.74 -13.05
C VAL A 196 -29.11 -10.10 -14.25
N LEU A 197 -29.91 -10.89 -14.97
CA LEU A 197 -30.74 -10.41 -16.07
C LEU A 197 -32.19 -10.23 -15.60
N LEU A 198 -32.73 -9.02 -15.71
CA LEU A 198 -34.14 -8.72 -15.43
C LEU A 198 -34.90 -8.52 -16.73
N ALA A 199 -36.05 -9.16 -16.88
CA ALA A 199 -36.95 -8.88 -17.99
C ALA A 199 -37.60 -7.51 -17.82
N TYR A 200 -37.80 -6.75 -18.88
CA TYR A 200 -38.59 -5.52 -18.83
C TYR A 200 -39.26 -5.22 -20.15
N THR A 201 -40.32 -4.43 -20.08
CA THR A 201 -40.98 -3.84 -21.24
C THR A 201 -40.71 -2.33 -21.23
N PRO A 202 -40.16 -1.74 -22.30
CA PRO A 202 -39.95 -0.30 -22.35
C PRO A 202 -41.28 0.45 -22.31
N GLN A 203 -41.41 1.43 -21.41
CA GLN A 203 -42.63 2.27 -21.32
C GLN A 203 -42.90 3.10 -22.58
N ASN A 204 -41.86 3.44 -23.35
CA ASN A 204 -41.96 4.24 -24.58
C ASN A 204 -42.48 3.45 -25.79
N PHE A 205 -42.80 2.16 -25.64
CA PHE A 205 -43.41 1.39 -26.72
C PHE A 205 -44.88 1.80 -26.84
N HIS A 206 -45.19 2.61 -27.86
CA HIS A 206 -46.57 2.97 -28.19
C HIS A 206 -47.16 1.95 -29.20
N PRO A 207 -48.04 1.04 -28.75
CA PRO A 207 -48.68 0.06 -29.64
C PRO A 207 -49.54 0.71 -30.74
N ASP A 208 -49.94 1.96 -30.54
CA ASP A 208 -50.73 2.74 -31.52
C ASP A 208 -49.97 3.04 -32.82
N SER A 209 -48.64 2.92 -32.82
CA SER A 209 -47.81 3.15 -34.01
C SER A 209 -47.68 1.92 -34.92
N GLN A 210 -47.97 0.71 -34.41
CA GLN A 210 -47.97 -0.55 -35.18
C GLN A 210 -49.00 -1.55 -34.61
N PRO A 211 -50.27 -1.50 -35.05
CA PRO A 211 -51.30 -2.40 -34.56
C PRO A 211 -50.96 -3.86 -34.91
N GLY A 212 -50.88 -4.72 -33.88
CA GLY A 212 -50.57 -6.15 -34.00
C GLY A 212 -49.22 -6.59 -33.42
N LEU A 213 -48.35 -5.66 -33.00
CA LEU A 213 -47.13 -6.01 -32.27
C LEU A 213 -47.35 -6.00 -30.75
N TYR A 214 -47.06 -7.16 -30.14
CA TYR A 214 -46.88 -7.25 -28.70
C TYR A 214 -45.66 -6.44 -28.27
N PRO A 215 -45.70 -5.79 -27.10
CA PRO A 215 -44.56 -5.01 -26.64
C PRO A 215 -43.34 -5.92 -26.46
N PRO A 216 -42.15 -5.54 -26.98
CA PRO A 216 -40.98 -6.40 -26.95
C PRO A 216 -40.52 -6.62 -25.51
N LEU A 217 -40.38 -7.90 -25.12
CA LEU A 217 -39.74 -8.27 -23.88
C LEU A 217 -38.22 -8.09 -24.04
N MET A 218 -37.65 -7.13 -23.31
CA MET A 218 -36.23 -6.84 -23.28
C MET A 218 -35.58 -7.37 -22.00
N THR A 219 -34.25 -7.41 -21.96
CA THR A 219 -33.50 -7.79 -20.76
C THR A 219 -32.53 -6.69 -20.36
N ALA A 220 -32.56 -6.32 -19.09
CA ALA A 220 -31.61 -5.43 -18.47
C ALA A 220 -30.56 -6.26 -17.73
N LYS A 221 -29.29 -5.93 -17.95
CA LYS A 221 -28.16 -6.66 -17.41
C LYS A 221 -27.52 -5.86 -16.28
N PHE A 222 -27.41 -6.48 -15.10
CA PHE A 222 -26.77 -5.91 -13.93
C PHE A 222 -25.60 -6.78 -13.49
N ILE A 223 -24.44 -6.18 -13.26
CA ILE A 223 -23.33 -6.87 -12.61
C ILE A 223 -23.32 -6.51 -11.14
N VAL A 224 -23.33 -7.53 -10.29
CA VAL A 224 -23.30 -7.38 -8.85
C VAL A 224 -21.95 -7.80 -8.31
N ASP A 225 -21.34 -6.90 -7.54
CA ASP A 225 -20.24 -7.19 -6.65
C ASP A 225 -20.81 -7.51 -5.27
N ILE A 226 -20.94 -8.80 -4.97
CA ILE A 226 -21.59 -9.31 -3.73
C ILE A 226 -20.79 -8.91 -2.48
N GLU A 227 -19.46 -8.86 -2.60
CA GLU A 227 -18.56 -8.49 -1.51
C GLU A 227 -18.73 -7.01 -1.16
N LYS A 228 -18.82 -6.14 -2.18
CA LYS A 228 -19.03 -4.70 -1.96
C LYS A 228 -20.50 -4.32 -1.76
N GLY A 229 -21.44 -5.22 -2.03
CA GLY A 229 -22.88 -4.97 -1.96
C GLY A 229 -23.37 -3.93 -2.96
N LYS A 230 -22.77 -3.86 -4.15
CA LYS A 230 -23.02 -2.79 -5.13
C LYS A 230 -23.10 -3.34 -6.56
N ILE A 231 -23.83 -2.61 -7.40
CA ILE A 231 -23.81 -2.83 -8.84
C ILE A 231 -22.54 -2.17 -9.41
N GLN A 232 -21.85 -2.86 -10.31
CA GLN A 232 -20.75 -2.26 -11.06
C GLN A 232 -21.31 -1.42 -12.21
N PRO A 233 -20.79 -0.20 -12.43
CA PRO A 233 -21.21 0.67 -13.53
C PRO A 233 -20.84 0.11 -14.91
#